data_AF-A0A959J523-F1
#
_entry.id   AF-A0A959J523-F1
#
_cell.length_a   1.000
_cell.length_b   1.000
_cell.length_c   1.000
_cell.angle_alpha   90.00
_cell.angle_beta   90.00
_cell.angle_gamma   90.00
#
_symmetry.space_group_name_H-M   'P 1'
#
loop_
_entity.id
_entity.type
_entity.pdbx_description
1 polymer ?
#
loop_
_entity_poly.entity_id
_entity_poly.type
_entity_poly.pdbx_seq_one_letter_code
_entity_poly.pdbx_strand_id
1 'polypeptide(L)'
;MTKIKPVQDSTQFNRSPLSLLLQAGLLYLVLLAAHGYIFGHQDLIEIQGYLNFLEDPTCYANDFYLQNITARVPNERWMFVEFLHFFNISTPWSFLISHFIVSMFLMTGMLKTAQELVRDEFFAFLAVFATVIVFYKINLGGNELYYNTLSSSLVAKSIGIWSFYFFLKKAPTTAVLLLIPATLIHPIAGVQLFLICSGIIVVTLIKTGVSSDKLRLYWSIPVYLLTAGLWLFFLEKQFSGGSLGNEGFFEIIRFRLAHHFIPSAFGLKNYIILLPIFLFAWNHFRKQNDTLFWFFNFAILGLVVYTLGVEVLHGSVFLSTQWFKTTIWLKFFSMIAISTGVADLLKKHFPTLKKSLFFLFALALGALTTYLYWKIPQRHPSSFDMPWRGDYNDEIAIAQLAKRLTPRDALFITPTYYTHLKYYGKRSTYVDYKAMVHHKSVLQEWYRRVKEIYQFREDQNSTQRLSGTPLRLPASPEGIERLKSLGITHMITDAPLTGYAKLLGQRGKYYLYEIDPGLKN
;
A
#
# COMPACT_ATOMS: atom_id res chain seq x y z
N MET A 1 -10.67 31.10 -27.28
CA MET A 1 -11.66 31.18 -26.18
C MET A 1 -12.90 30.37 -26.54
N THR A 2 -12.95 29.08 -26.18
CA THR A 2 -14.22 28.36 -26.06
C THR A 2 -14.80 28.71 -24.71
N LYS A 3 -15.97 29.36 -24.70
CA LYS A 3 -16.73 29.65 -23.48
C LYS A 3 -16.98 28.32 -22.76
N ILE A 4 -16.18 28.03 -21.73
CA ILE A 4 -16.60 27.11 -20.67
C ILE A 4 -17.83 27.80 -20.09
N LYS A 5 -19.04 27.30 -20.38
CA LYS A 5 -20.22 27.71 -19.62
C LYS A 5 -19.84 27.48 -18.17
N PRO A 6 -19.73 28.53 -17.32
CA PRO A 6 -19.64 28.27 -15.90
C PRO A 6 -20.85 27.39 -15.59
N VAL A 7 -20.64 26.30 -14.85
CA VAL A 7 -21.73 25.65 -14.14
C VAL A 7 -22.14 26.62 -13.03
N GLN A 8 -22.73 27.74 -13.45
CA GLN A 8 -23.38 28.76 -12.64
C GLN A 8 -24.81 28.24 -12.43
N ASP A 9 -24.91 27.26 -11.54
CA ASP A 9 -26.06 27.12 -10.66
C ASP A 9 -25.47 26.71 -9.32
N SER A 10 -24.87 27.69 -8.65
CA SER A 10 -24.37 27.58 -7.29
C SER A 10 -25.54 27.61 -6.31
N THR A 11 -26.53 26.73 -6.48
CA THR A 11 -27.16 26.16 -5.30
C THR A 11 -26.10 25.23 -4.69
N GLN A 12 -25.15 25.83 -3.95
CA GLN A 12 -24.40 25.08 -2.95
C GLN A 12 -25.46 24.53 -2.01
N PHE A 13 -25.95 23.32 -2.29
CA PHE A 13 -26.72 22.56 -1.33
C PHE A 13 -25.86 22.54 -0.09
N ASN A 14 -26.34 23.20 0.96
CA ASN A 14 -25.63 23.32 2.22
C ASN A 14 -25.71 21.94 2.88
N ARG A 15 -24.82 21.04 2.42
CA ARG A 15 -24.84 19.63 2.79
C ARG A 15 -24.42 19.52 4.25
N SER A 16 -25.24 18.85 5.04
CA SER A 16 -24.94 18.60 6.44
C SER A 16 -23.60 17.84 6.55
N PRO A 17 -22.61 18.36 7.29
CA PRO A 17 -21.36 17.65 7.57
C PRO A 17 -21.60 16.26 8.16
N LEU A 18 -22.68 16.09 8.92
CA LEU A 18 -23.09 14.82 9.50
C LEU A 18 -23.40 13.76 8.43
N SER A 19 -24.14 14.12 7.37
CA SER A 19 -24.48 13.18 6.28
C SER A 19 -23.23 12.63 5.60
N LEU A 20 -22.25 13.50 5.35
CA LEU A 20 -20.98 13.11 4.73
C LEU A 20 -20.19 12.16 5.64
N LEU A 21 -20.12 12.43 6.94
CA LEU A 21 -19.45 11.57 7.91
C LEU A 21 -20.15 10.22 8.03
N LEU A 22 -21.49 10.18 8.01
CA LEU A 22 -22.24 8.92 8.02
C LEU A 22 -21.98 8.08 6.76
N GLN A 23 -21.92 8.70 5.58
CA GLN A 23 -21.56 8.02 4.33
C GLN A 23 -20.14 7.46 4.37
N ALA A 24 -19.17 8.24 4.85
CA ALA A 24 -17.79 7.80 5.02
C ALA A 24 -17.69 6.64 6.02
N GLY A 25 -18.42 6.73 7.14
CA GLY A 25 -18.50 5.68 8.16
C GLY A 25 -19.10 4.39 7.61
N LEU A 26 -20.17 4.49 6.81
CA LEU A 26 -20.78 3.34 6.14
C LEU A 26 -19.76 2.67 5.19
N LEU A 27 -19.07 3.43 4.35
CA LEU A 27 -18.03 2.89 3.47
C LEU A 27 -16.93 2.18 4.25
N TYR A 28 -16.47 2.77 5.35
CA TYR A 28 -15.46 2.17 6.22
C TYR A 28 -15.95 0.84 6.82
N LEU A 29 -17.18 0.79 7.35
CA LEU A 29 -17.74 -0.44 7.92
C LEU A 29 -17.89 -1.54 6.87
N VAL A 30 -18.31 -1.20 5.65
CA VAL A 30 -18.40 -2.17 4.53
C VAL A 30 -17.01 -2.68 4.15
N LEU A 31 -16.01 -1.80 4.07
CA LEU A 31 -14.62 -2.17 3.79
C LEU A 31 -14.06 -3.10 4.87
N LEU A 32 -14.31 -2.78 6.14
CA LEU A 32 -13.90 -3.59 7.28
C LEU A 32 -14.58 -4.97 7.23
N ALA A 33 -15.86 -5.04 6.89
CA ALA A 33 -16.57 -6.30 6.74
C ALA A 33 -16.07 -7.12 5.52
N ALA A 34 -15.72 -6.45 4.42
CA ALA A 34 -15.32 -7.08 3.16
C ALA A 34 -13.84 -7.52 3.14
N HIS A 35 -12.97 -6.78 3.81
CA HIS A 35 -11.51 -6.94 3.71
C HIS A 35 -10.82 -7.12 5.06
N GLY A 36 -11.57 -6.98 6.15
CA GLY A 36 -11.06 -7.13 7.50
C GLY A 36 -10.11 -6.00 7.91
N TYR A 37 -9.28 -6.29 8.90
CA TYR A 37 -8.26 -5.41 9.47
C TYR A 37 -7.04 -6.24 9.85
N ILE A 38 -5.85 -5.79 9.45
CA ILE A 38 -4.59 -6.49 9.67
C ILE A 38 -3.71 -5.72 10.65
N PHE A 39 -3.18 -6.43 11.64
CA PHE A 39 -2.28 -5.90 12.67
C PHE A 39 -1.21 -6.94 13.05
N GLY A 40 0.04 -6.52 13.24
CA GLY A 40 1.10 -7.39 13.77
C GLY A 40 1.81 -8.29 12.75
N HIS A 41 1.39 -8.30 11.47
CA HIS A 41 1.92 -9.20 10.45
C HIS A 41 1.79 -8.64 9.01
N GLN A 42 2.13 -9.45 8.00
CA GLN A 42 2.16 -9.07 6.58
C GLN A 42 3.09 -7.89 6.32
N ASP A 43 2.64 -6.82 5.66
CA ASP A 43 3.48 -5.67 5.33
C ASP A 43 3.83 -4.83 6.57
N LEU A 44 3.15 -5.08 7.71
CA LEU A 44 3.43 -4.38 8.96
C LEU A 44 4.70 -4.86 9.65
N ILE A 45 5.30 -5.98 9.25
CA ILE A 45 6.58 -6.42 9.84
C ILE A 45 7.69 -5.37 9.68
N GLU A 46 7.64 -4.60 8.59
CA GLU A 46 8.60 -3.54 8.30
C GLU A 46 8.37 -2.30 9.17
N ILE A 47 7.12 -2.03 9.55
CA ILE A 47 6.72 -0.83 10.29
C ILE A 47 6.71 -1.10 11.80
N GLN A 48 5.96 -2.11 12.23
CA GLN A 48 5.78 -2.42 13.64
C GLN A 48 6.99 -3.13 14.25
N GLY A 49 7.74 -3.88 13.43
CA GLY A 49 9.06 -4.36 13.83
C GLY A 49 10.02 -3.20 14.12
N TYR A 50 9.99 -2.17 13.27
CA TYR A 50 10.79 -0.96 13.47
C TYR A 50 10.31 -0.15 14.69
N LEU A 51 9.00 0.00 14.89
CA LEU A 51 8.47 0.61 16.12
C LEU A 51 8.94 -0.12 17.38
N ASN A 52 8.85 -1.45 17.41
CA ASN A 52 9.34 -2.23 18.54
C ASN A 52 10.86 -2.06 18.73
N PHE A 53 11.63 -1.87 17.65
CA PHE A 53 13.08 -1.62 17.72
C PHE A 53 13.38 -0.25 18.33
N LEU A 54 12.60 0.78 17.99
CA LEU A 54 12.73 2.11 18.63
C LEU A 54 12.37 2.07 20.12
N GLU A 55 11.38 1.26 20.51
CA GLU A 55 11.00 1.07 21.91
C GLU A 55 12.04 0.26 22.71
N ASP A 56 12.57 -0.81 22.13
CA ASP A 56 13.58 -1.67 22.75
C ASP A 56 14.55 -2.23 21.69
N PRO A 57 15.70 -1.57 21.47
CA PRO A 57 16.69 -2.02 20.48
C PRO A 57 17.29 -3.40 20.78
N THR A 58 17.22 -3.87 22.04
CA THR A 58 17.83 -5.14 22.46
C THR A 58 17.08 -6.37 21.90
N CYS A 59 15.83 -6.20 21.46
CA CYS A 59 15.00 -7.31 20.96
C CYS A 59 15.37 -7.78 19.53
N TYR A 60 16.21 -7.03 18.80
CA TYR A 60 16.51 -7.30 17.40
C TYR A 60 18.00 -7.15 17.06
N ALA A 61 18.87 -7.45 18.02
CA ALA A 61 20.32 -7.29 17.87
C ALA A 61 20.89 -7.98 16.62
N ASN A 62 20.29 -9.11 16.22
CA ASN A 62 20.75 -9.94 15.11
C ASN A 62 19.81 -9.90 13.89
N ASP A 63 18.77 -9.05 13.89
CA ASP A 63 17.76 -9.04 12.83
C ASP A 63 18.28 -8.38 11.55
N PHE A 64 18.32 -9.13 10.46
CA PHE A 64 18.93 -8.65 9.22
C PHE A 64 18.25 -7.38 8.68
N TYR A 65 16.91 -7.35 8.63
CA TYR A 65 16.20 -6.19 8.09
C TYR A 65 16.35 -4.97 8.99
N LEU A 66 16.10 -5.11 10.30
CA LEU A 66 16.09 -3.98 11.23
C LEU A 66 17.48 -3.37 11.39
N GLN A 67 18.53 -4.19 11.50
CA GLN A 67 19.90 -3.68 11.61
C GLN A 67 20.30 -2.88 10.36
N ASN A 68 19.88 -3.31 9.18
CA ASN A 68 20.26 -2.64 7.93
C ASN A 68 19.40 -1.40 7.62
N ILE A 69 18.09 -1.43 7.87
CA ILE A 69 17.21 -0.28 7.58
C ILE A 69 17.46 0.88 8.56
N THR A 70 17.79 0.57 9.82
CA THR A 70 18.04 1.58 10.86
C THR A 70 19.44 2.17 10.81
N ALA A 71 20.43 1.43 10.28
CA ALA A 71 21.78 1.93 10.07
C ALA A 71 21.86 3.09 9.05
N ARG A 72 20.80 3.30 8.26
CA ARG A 72 20.73 4.35 7.24
C ARG A 72 19.45 5.15 7.39
N VAL A 73 19.58 6.30 8.04
CA VAL A 73 18.53 7.31 8.16
C VAL A 73 18.97 8.51 7.32
N PRO A 74 18.08 9.11 6.52
CA PRO A 74 16.70 8.72 6.29
C PRO A 74 16.46 7.56 5.32
N ASN A 75 15.57 6.62 5.68
CA ASN A 75 15.03 5.59 4.78
C ASN A 75 13.53 5.82 4.47
N GLU A 76 12.97 5.01 3.57
CA GLU A 76 11.60 5.17 3.04
C GLU A 76 10.49 4.88 4.06
N ARG A 77 10.83 4.28 5.20
CA ARG A 77 9.90 3.99 6.31
C ARG A 77 10.04 4.98 7.46
N TRP A 78 11.20 5.63 7.57
CA TRP A 78 11.61 6.43 8.73
C TRP A 78 10.55 7.45 9.16
N MET A 79 10.16 8.37 8.29
CA MET A 79 9.20 9.43 8.65
C MET A 79 7.88 8.88 9.18
N PHE A 80 7.36 7.81 8.58
CA PHE A 80 6.11 7.21 9.02
C PHE A 80 6.26 6.48 10.37
N VAL A 81 7.35 5.75 10.57
CA VAL A 81 7.64 5.06 11.83
C VAL A 81 7.86 6.06 12.96
N GLU A 82 8.65 7.12 12.73
CA GLU A 82 8.87 8.20 13.71
C GLU A 82 7.56 8.91 14.06
N PHE A 83 6.70 9.17 13.08
CA PHE A 83 5.37 9.71 13.33
C PHE A 83 4.55 8.81 14.25
N LEU A 84 4.50 7.50 13.96
CA LEU A 84 3.78 6.54 14.81
C LEU A 84 4.39 6.46 16.22
N HIS A 85 5.72 6.50 16.34
CA HIS A 85 6.43 6.47 17.61
C HIS A 85 6.13 7.72 18.45
N PHE A 86 6.24 8.91 17.85
CA PHE A 86 5.95 10.20 18.50
C PHE A 86 4.54 10.26 19.10
N PHE A 87 3.54 9.69 18.40
CA PHE A 87 2.15 9.63 18.87
C PHE A 87 1.81 8.36 19.67
N ASN A 88 2.79 7.51 20.01
CA ASN A 88 2.61 6.25 20.73
C ASN A 88 1.57 5.31 20.08
N ILE A 89 1.61 5.22 18.75
CA ILE A 89 0.73 4.37 17.93
C ILE A 89 1.40 3.01 17.71
N SER A 90 1.54 2.20 18.77
CA SER A 90 2.17 0.87 18.71
C SER A 90 1.28 -0.30 19.21
N THR A 91 0.17 0.00 19.88
CA THR A 91 -0.76 -1.01 20.42
C THR A 91 -1.88 -1.35 19.43
N PRO A 92 -2.53 -2.53 19.52
CA PRO A 92 -3.66 -2.88 18.66
C PRO A 92 -4.77 -1.82 18.61
N TRP A 93 -5.10 -1.22 19.77
CA TRP A 93 -6.15 -0.21 19.90
C TRP A 93 -5.74 1.12 19.27
N SER A 94 -4.55 1.64 19.60
CA SER A 94 -4.10 2.91 19.01
C SER A 94 -3.96 2.82 17.49
N PHE A 95 -3.47 1.69 16.98
CA PHE A 95 -3.36 1.43 15.54
C PHE A 95 -4.72 1.34 14.84
N LEU A 96 -5.72 0.69 15.47
CA LEU A 96 -7.08 0.61 14.91
C LEU A 96 -7.76 1.99 14.89
N ILE A 97 -7.61 2.78 15.95
CA ILE A 97 -8.16 4.15 16.02
C ILE A 97 -7.52 5.02 14.95
N SER A 98 -6.19 4.97 14.80
CA SER A 98 -5.48 5.70 13.75
C SER A 98 -5.87 5.23 12.35
N HIS A 99 -6.04 3.93 12.14
CA HIS A 99 -6.56 3.37 10.89
C HIS A 99 -7.96 3.91 10.56
N PHE A 100 -8.86 3.95 11.55
CA PHE A 100 -10.20 4.52 11.42
C PHE A 100 -10.14 6.00 11.03
N ILE A 101 -9.37 6.82 11.76
CA ILE A 101 -9.23 8.26 11.49
C ILE A 101 -8.73 8.52 10.06
N VAL A 102 -7.66 7.83 9.66
CA VAL A 102 -7.06 7.98 8.32
C VAL A 102 -8.04 7.52 7.23
N SER A 103 -8.77 6.42 7.47
CA SER A 103 -9.76 5.90 6.53
C SER A 103 -10.95 6.83 6.39
N MET A 104 -11.45 7.39 7.49
CA MET A 104 -12.50 8.40 7.48
C MET A 104 -12.05 9.66 6.73
N PHE A 105 -10.80 10.09 6.93
CA PHE A 105 -10.21 11.22 6.21
C PHE A 105 -10.12 10.96 4.70
N LEU A 106 -9.71 9.75 4.29
CA LEU A 106 -9.70 9.30 2.89
C LEU A 106 -11.12 9.29 2.31
N MET A 107 -12.06 8.59 2.94
CA MET A 107 -13.42 8.44 2.40
C MET A 107 -14.15 9.78 2.30
N THR A 108 -13.97 10.65 3.30
CA THR A 108 -14.51 12.02 3.26
C THR A 108 -13.92 12.82 2.11
N GLY A 109 -12.59 12.75 1.90
CA GLY A 109 -11.93 13.40 0.78
C GLY A 109 -12.39 12.86 -0.58
N MET A 110 -12.59 11.54 -0.69
CA MET A 110 -13.12 10.91 -1.91
C MET A 110 -14.56 11.35 -2.19
N LEU A 111 -15.44 11.34 -1.18
CA LEU A 111 -16.83 11.78 -1.31
C LEU A 111 -16.90 13.26 -1.68
N LYS A 112 -16.12 14.13 -1.02
CA LYS A 112 -16.03 15.55 -1.38
C LYS A 112 -15.56 15.74 -2.82
N THR A 113 -14.51 15.03 -3.23
CA THR A 113 -13.99 15.12 -4.59
C THR A 113 -15.01 14.66 -5.63
N ALA A 114 -15.70 13.54 -5.38
CA ALA A 114 -16.76 13.05 -6.26
C ALA A 114 -17.93 14.04 -6.33
N GLN A 115 -18.31 14.63 -5.20
CA GLN A 115 -19.37 15.62 -5.07
C GLN A 115 -19.11 16.95 -5.80
N GLU A 116 -17.85 17.28 -6.08
CA GLU A 116 -17.49 18.43 -6.93
C GLU A 116 -17.73 18.17 -8.43
N LEU A 117 -17.79 16.90 -8.82
CA LEU A 117 -17.84 16.47 -10.22
C LEU A 117 -19.18 15.82 -10.58
N VAL A 118 -19.89 15.27 -9.60
CA VAL A 118 -21.19 14.64 -9.73
C VAL A 118 -22.22 15.44 -8.94
N ARG A 119 -23.24 15.96 -9.63
CA ARG A 119 -24.28 16.79 -9.00
C ARG A 119 -25.12 16.01 -8.00
N ASP A 120 -25.39 14.74 -8.30
CA ASP A 120 -26.27 13.87 -7.53
C ASP A 120 -25.48 13.10 -6.47
N GLU A 121 -25.89 13.23 -5.20
CA GLU A 121 -25.17 12.66 -4.05
C GLU A 121 -25.11 11.14 -4.08
N PHE A 122 -26.17 10.49 -4.54
CA PHE A 122 -26.20 9.04 -4.63
C PHE A 122 -25.17 8.53 -5.64
N PHE A 123 -25.06 9.19 -6.80
CA PHE A 123 -24.07 8.81 -7.82
C PHE A 123 -22.64 9.18 -7.40
N ALA A 124 -22.45 10.25 -6.63
CA ALA A 124 -21.16 10.56 -6.02
C ALA A 124 -20.74 9.46 -5.02
N PHE A 125 -21.66 9.05 -4.14
CA PHE A 125 -21.44 7.92 -3.23
C PHE A 125 -21.17 6.62 -4.00
N LEU A 126 -21.95 6.32 -5.03
CA LEU A 126 -21.80 5.12 -5.86
C LEU A 126 -20.45 5.10 -6.58
N ALA A 127 -19.93 6.24 -7.02
CA ALA A 127 -18.59 6.32 -7.61
C ALA A 127 -17.50 5.89 -6.61
N VAL A 128 -17.58 6.40 -5.37
CA VAL A 128 -16.66 6.04 -4.29
C VAL A 128 -16.81 4.57 -3.93
N PHE A 129 -18.04 4.11 -3.71
CA PHE A 129 -18.38 2.72 -3.42
C PHE A 129 -17.85 1.76 -4.49
N ALA A 130 -18.09 2.05 -5.76
CA ALA A 130 -17.60 1.25 -6.87
C ALA A 130 -16.07 1.19 -6.89
N THR A 131 -15.40 2.31 -6.60
CA THR A 131 -13.94 2.38 -6.57
C THR A 131 -13.33 1.50 -5.49
N VAL A 132 -13.85 1.57 -4.26
CA VAL A 132 -13.22 0.95 -3.08
C VAL A 132 -13.80 -0.42 -2.70
N ILE A 133 -15.01 -0.77 -3.15
CA ILE A 133 -15.66 -2.06 -2.91
C ILE A 133 -15.68 -2.92 -4.18
N VAL A 134 -16.38 -2.45 -5.23
CA VAL A 134 -16.68 -3.28 -6.42
C VAL A 134 -15.43 -3.57 -7.24
N PHE A 135 -14.58 -2.56 -7.45
CA PHE A 135 -13.32 -2.67 -8.17
C PHE A 135 -12.11 -2.85 -7.23
N TYR A 136 -12.35 -3.29 -5.99
CA TYR A 136 -11.27 -3.69 -5.10
C TYR A 136 -10.55 -4.92 -5.66
N LYS A 137 -9.21 -4.93 -5.67
CA LYS A 137 -8.33 -5.92 -6.32
C LYS A 137 -8.34 -5.92 -7.86
N ILE A 138 -9.11 -5.05 -8.51
CA ILE A 138 -8.98 -4.77 -9.93
C ILE A 138 -8.04 -3.57 -10.06
N ASN A 139 -6.74 -3.84 -10.23
CA ASN A 139 -5.69 -2.84 -10.24
C ASN A 139 -4.50 -3.26 -11.13
N LEU A 140 -3.64 -2.29 -11.44
CA LEU A 140 -2.36 -2.54 -12.09
C LEU A 140 -1.26 -2.20 -11.07
N GLY A 141 -0.31 -3.12 -10.88
CA GLY A 141 0.76 -2.97 -9.89
C GLY A 141 0.36 -3.26 -8.44
N GLY A 142 -0.75 -3.97 -8.17
CA GLY A 142 -1.11 -4.38 -6.81
C GLY A 142 -1.48 -3.23 -5.87
N ASN A 143 -1.87 -2.08 -6.41
CA ASN A 143 -2.13 -0.85 -5.64
C ASN A 143 -3.62 -0.56 -5.49
N GLU A 144 -4.01 -0.09 -4.30
CA GLU A 144 -5.37 0.34 -3.99
C GLU A 144 -5.38 1.71 -3.32
N LEU A 145 -6.52 2.41 -3.35
CA LEU A 145 -6.70 3.64 -2.57
C LEU A 145 -6.81 3.33 -1.08
N TYR A 146 -7.53 2.26 -0.75
CA TYR A 146 -7.75 1.80 0.61
C TYR A 146 -6.98 0.50 0.89
N TYR A 147 -6.42 0.40 2.09
CA TYR A 147 -5.84 -0.83 2.62
C TYR A 147 -6.49 -1.13 3.96
N ASN A 148 -6.65 -2.41 4.27
CA ASN A 148 -7.14 -2.91 5.56
C ASN A 148 -6.07 -2.84 6.68
N THR A 149 -5.06 -2.01 6.50
CA THR A 149 -3.92 -1.87 7.40
C THR A 149 -3.44 -0.42 7.39
N LEU A 150 -3.05 0.10 8.55
CA LEU A 150 -2.48 1.44 8.67
C LEU A 150 -1.03 1.42 8.14
N SER A 151 -0.90 1.63 6.83
CA SER A 151 0.37 1.73 6.12
C SER A 151 0.69 3.18 5.76
N SER A 152 1.97 3.47 5.51
CA SER A 152 2.39 4.78 5.00
C SER A 152 1.67 5.15 3.70
N SER A 153 1.36 4.14 2.87
CA SER A 153 0.63 4.35 1.62
C SER A 153 -0.80 4.81 1.87
N LEU A 154 -1.50 4.27 2.87
CA LEU A 154 -2.87 4.69 3.18
C LEU A 154 -2.91 6.14 3.65
N VAL A 155 -1.97 6.52 4.52
CA VAL A 155 -1.86 7.90 5.04
C VAL A 155 -1.50 8.89 3.93
N ALA A 156 -0.51 8.58 3.08
CA ALA A 156 -0.16 9.47 1.99
C ALA A 156 -1.29 9.61 0.94
N LYS A 157 -2.03 8.53 0.66
CA LYS A 157 -3.18 8.56 -0.25
C LYS A 157 -4.36 9.34 0.35
N SER A 158 -4.58 9.27 1.67
CA SER A 158 -5.61 10.06 2.34
C SER A 158 -5.29 11.56 2.26
N ILE A 159 -4.02 11.97 2.37
CA ILE A 159 -3.61 13.36 2.12
C ILE A 159 -3.71 13.70 0.62
N GLY A 160 -3.30 12.79 -0.26
CA GLY A 160 -3.34 12.95 -1.72
C GLY A 160 -4.74 13.23 -2.28
N ILE A 161 -5.79 12.60 -1.74
CA ILE A 161 -7.16 12.90 -2.18
C ILE A 161 -7.59 14.34 -1.83
N TRP A 162 -7.15 14.88 -0.70
CA TRP A 162 -7.41 16.27 -0.33
C TRP A 162 -6.60 17.24 -1.19
N SER A 163 -5.38 16.87 -1.58
CA SER A 163 -4.63 17.62 -2.60
C SER A 163 -5.46 17.77 -3.88
N PHE A 164 -6.05 16.68 -4.38
CA PHE A 164 -6.94 16.75 -5.54
C PHE A 164 -8.17 17.62 -5.32
N TYR A 165 -8.85 17.46 -4.18
CA TYR A 165 -10.02 18.27 -3.84
C TYR A 165 -9.70 19.76 -3.92
N PHE A 166 -8.61 20.21 -3.27
CA PHE A 166 -8.20 21.61 -3.32
C PHE A 166 -7.73 22.05 -4.71
N PHE A 167 -7.11 21.16 -5.47
CA PHE A 167 -6.71 21.44 -6.85
C PHE A 167 -7.92 21.71 -7.74
N LEU A 168 -8.97 20.89 -7.62
CA LEU A 168 -10.24 21.07 -8.34
C LEU A 168 -10.97 22.34 -7.90
N LYS A 169 -10.88 22.70 -6.61
CA LYS A 169 -11.36 23.98 -6.05
C LYS A 169 -10.54 25.20 -6.45
N LYS A 170 -9.60 25.07 -7.39
CA LYS A 170 -8.73 26.17 -7.86
C LYS A 170 -7.86 26.76 -6.74
N ALA A 171 -7.50 25.95 -5.75
CA ALA A 171 -6.51 26.27 -4.71
C ALA A 171 -5.24 25.42 -4.89
N PRO A 172 -4.50 25.57 -6.01
CA PRO A 172 -3.38 24.69 -6.33
C PRO A 172 -2.20 24.83 -5.37
N THR A 173 -2.01 26.00 -4.75
CA THR A 173 -1.00 26.20 -3.71
C THR A 173 -1.25 25.26 -2.54
N THR A 174 -2.47 25.24 -1.98
CA THR A 174 -2.85 24.32 -0.90
C THR A 174 -2.69 22.87 -1.33
N ALA A 175 -3.09 22.54 -2.56
CA ALA A 175 -2.94 21.21 -3.11
C ALA A 175 -1.48 20.75 -3.13
N VAL A 176 -0.56 21.57 -3.62
CA VAL A 176 0.87 21.25 -3.68
C VAL A 176 1.49 21.18 -2.28
N LEU A 177 1.12 22.08 -1.37
CA LEU A 177 1.63 22.04 0.01
C LEU A 177 1.20 20.76 0.76
N LEU A 178 -0.01 20.25 0.52
CA LEU A 178 -0.44 18.96 1.07
C LEU A 178 0.40 17.78 0.56
N LEU A 179 1.02 17.90 -0.62
CA LEU A 179 1.88 16.83 -1.14
C LEU A 179 3.22 16.75 -0.42
N ILE A 180 3.64 17.79 0.32
CA ILE A 180 4.86 17.74 1.14
C ILE A 180 4.76 16.62 2.19
N PRO A 181 3.80 16.65 3.15
CA PRO A 181 3.67 15.56 4.13
C PRO A 181 3.31 14.22 3.47
N ALA A 182 2.58 14.21 2.36
CA ALA A 182 2.30 12.97 1.63
C ALA A 182 3.59 12.31 1.10
N THR A 183 4.51 13.10 0.54
CA THR A 183 5.82 12.61 0.04
C THR A 183 6.74 12.23 1.19
N LEU A 184 6.76 13.00 2.28
CA LEU A 184 7.58 12.65 3.45
C LEU A 184 7.15 11.30 4.04
N ILE A 185 5.85 11.04 4.16
CA ILE A 185 5.31 9.78 4.70
C ILE A 185 5.45 8.62 3.70
N HIS A 186 5.14 8.84 2.42
CA HIS A 186 5.31 7.83 1.37
C HIS A 186 5.87 8.50 0.09
N PRO A 187 7.20 8.48 -0.11
CA PRO A 187 7.93 9.18 -1.17
C PRO A 187 7.27 9.12 -2.55
N ILE A 188 7.02 7.90 -3.03
CA ILE A 188 6.51 7.68 -4.38
C ILE A 188 5.07 8.19 -4.54
N ALA A 189 4.21 8.04 -3.52
CA ALA A 189 2.80 8.38 -3.64
C ALA A 189 2.61 9.90 -3.74
N GLY A 190 3.37 10.67 -2.96
CA GLY A 190 3.32 12.13 -3.02
C GLY A 190 4.02 12.71 -4.25
N VAL A 191 5.21 12.21 -4.62
CA VAL A 191 5.98 12.77 -5.75
C VAL A 191 5.28 12.59 -7.09
N GLN A 192 4.62 11.44 -7.31
CA GLN A 192 3.85 11.20 -8.53
C GLN A 192 2.72 12.23 -8.70
N LEU A 193 2.00 12.51 -7.61
CA LEU A 193 0.95 13.53 -7.61
C LEU A 193 1.53 14.93 -7.81
N PHE A 194 2.68 15.22 -7.20
CA PHE A 194 3.34 16.51 -7.35
C PHE A 194 3.73 16.76 -8.81
N LEU A 195 4.31 15.77 -9.48
CA LEU A 195 4.70 15.85 -10.89
C LEU A 195 3.48 16.07 -11.78
N ILE A 196 2.36 15.39 -11.52
CA ILE A 196 1.14 15.59 -12.30
C ILE A 196 0.55 17.00 -12.04
N CYS A 197 0.40 17.41 -10.78
CA CYS A 197 -0.16 18.72 -10.43
C CYS A 197 0.69 19.87 -10.97
N SER A 198 2.01 19.79 -10.82
CA SER A 198 2.94 20.79 -11.37
C SER A 198 2.91 20.83 -12.89
N GLY A 199 2.82 19.68 -13.57
CA GLY A 199 2.63 19.62 -15.02
C GLY A 199 1.35 20.33 -15.49
N ILE A 200 0.23 20.12 -14.78
CA ILE A 200 -1.04 20.81 -15.07
C ILE A 200 -0.93 22.32 -14.84
N ILE A 201 -0.26 22.75 -13.77
CA ILE A 201 0.02 24.17 -13.50
C ILE A 201 0.80 24.78 -14.69
N VAL A 202 1.88 24.13 -15.12
CA VAL A 202 2.70 24.59 -16.26
C VAL A 202 1.87 24.71 -17.54
N VAL A 203 1.07 23.70 -17.90
CA VAL A 203 0.20 23.74 -19.08
C VAL A 203 -0.82 24.88 -18.98
N THR A 204 -1.41 25.08 -17.81
CA THR A 204 -2.37 26.18 -17.57
C THR A 204 -1.72 27.54 -17.81
N LEU A 205 -0.47 27.71 -17.40
CA LEU A 205 0.28 28.95 -17.57
C LEU A 205 0.69 29.18 -19.02
N ILE A 206 1.14 28.15 -19.74
CA ILE A 206 1.42 28.24 -21.18
C ILE A 206 0.15 28.68 -21.93
N LYS A 207 -1.00 28.08 -21.61
CA LYS A 207 -2.28 28.40 -22.27
C LYS A 207 -2.80 29.81 -21.98
N THR A 208 -2.55 30.33 -20.77
CA THR A 208 -3.22 31.54 -20.28
C THR A 208 -2.28 32.73 -20.09
N GLY A 209 -0.99 32.57 -20.34
CA GLY A 209 0.04 33.58 -20.08
C GLY A 209 0.38 33.72 -18.59
N VAL A 210 1.60 34.22 -18.33
CA VAL A 210 2.11 34.50 -16.98
C VAL A 210 1.62 35.88 -16.53
N SER A 211 0.98 35.95 -15.36
CA SER A 211 0.67 37.22 -14.68
C SER A 211 1.18 37.18 -13.24
N SER A 212 1.35 38.33 -12.61
CA SER A 212 1.81 38.45 -11.21
C SER A 212 0.93 37.65 -10.23
N ASP A 213 -0.39 37.67 -10.42
CA ASP A 213 -1.34 36.89 -9.61
C ASP A 213 -1.17 35.39 -9.79
N LYS A 214 -0.81 34.95 -11.01
CA LYS A 214 -0.52 33.55 -11.31
C LYS A 214 0.89 33.13 -10.87
N LEU A 215 1.80 34.08 -10.68
CA LEU A 215 3.13 33.81 -10.12
C LEU A 215 3.03 33.22 -8.71
N ARG A 216 1.99 33.61 -7.95
CA ARG A 216 1.66 33.02 -6.64
C ARG A 216 1.29 31.53 -6.72
N LEU A 217 0.96 30.98 -7.89
CA LEU A 217 0.71 29.54 -8.03
C LEU A 217 2.04 28.75 -7.98
N TYR A 218 3.15 29.38 -8.37
CA TYR A 218 4.45 28.72 -8.44
C TYR A 218 5.17 28.63 -7.11
N TRP A 219 4.98 29.52 -6.13
CA TRP A 219 5.81 29.50 -4.91
C TRP A 219 5.72 28.17 -4.14
N SER A 220 4.59 27.47 -4.27
CA SER A 220 4.41 26.14 -3.71
C SER A 220 5.35 25.08 -4.29
N ILE A 221 5.80 25.25 -5.55
CA ILE A 221 6.74 24.35 -6.23
C ILE A 221 8.15 24.46 -5.62
N PRO A 222 8.81 25.63 -5.54
CA PRO A 222 10.07 25.77 -4.81
C PRO A 222 9.96 25.33 -3.35
N VAL A 223 8.86 25.63 -2.64
CA VAL A 223 8.69 25.17 -1.26
C VAL A 223 8.64 23.64 -1.17
N TYR A 224 7.93 22.97 -2.08
CA TYR A 224 7.96 21.52 -2.17
C TYR A 224 9.37 20.99 -2.45
N LEU A 225 10.07 21.57 -3.43
CA LEU A 225 11.42 21.16 -3.82
C LEU A 225 12.44 21.34 -2.69
N LEU A 226 12.35 22.45 -1.96
CA LEU A 226 13.21 22.77 -0.80
C LEU A 226 12.86 21.99 0.47
N THR A 227 11.79 21.19 0.46
CA THR A 227 11.38 20.35 1.59
C THR A 227 11.36 18.89 1.18
N ALA A 228 10.25 18.41 0.62
CA ALA A 228 10.08 17.05 0.15
C ALA A 228 11.05 16.69 -0.99
N GLY A 229 11.44 17.64 -1.84
CA GLY A 229 12.46 17.42 -2.87
C GLY A 229 13.84 17.13 -2.29
N LEU A 230 14.28 17.88 -1.27
CA LEU A 230 15.53 17.60 -0.56
C LEU A 230 15.48 16.23 0.15
N TRP A 231 14.34 15.89 0.76
CA TRP A 231 14.11 14.56 1.33
C TRP A 231 14.29 13.44 0.30
N LEU A 232 13.65 13.57 -0.87
CA LEU A 232 13.78 12.61 -1.97
C LEU A 232 15.22 12.50 -2.49
N PHE A 233 15.94 13.62 -2.56
CA PHE A 233 17.34 13.64 -2.96
C PHE A 233 18.22 12.82 -2.00
N PHE A 234 18.07 13.02 -0.69
CA PHE A 234 18.80 12.24 0.31
C PHE A 234 18.41 10.75 0.26
N LEU A 235 17.12 10.47 0.08
CA LEU A 235 16.64 9.10 -0.07
C LEU A 235 17.30 8.42 -1.28
N GLU A 236 17.23 9.02 -2.46
CA GLU A 236 17.83 8.47 -3.69
C GLU A 236 19.34 8.24 -3.55
N LYS A 237 20.06 9.17 -2.89
CA LYS A 237 21.49 9.00 -2.61
C LYS A 237 21.76 7.75 -1.76
N GLN A 238 20.90 7.42 -0.80
CA GLN A 238 21.05 6.20 0.00
C GLN A 238 20.61 4.94 -0.76
N PHE A 239 19.60 5.03 -1.62
CA PHE A 239 19.13 3.92 -2.45
C PHE A 239 20.15 3.50 -3.50
N SER A 240 20.79 4.48 -4.15
CA SER A 240 21.74 4.28 -5.25
C SER A 240 23.11 3.75 -4.81
N GLY A 241 23.45 3.83 -3.51
CA GLY A 241 24.71 3.33 -2.97
C GLY A 241 24.82 1.80 -3.00
N GLY A 242 25.86 1.28 -3.66
CA GLY A 242 26.22 -0.14 -3.72
C GLY A 242 26.77 -0.57 -5.07
N SER A 243 27.31 -1.80 -5.15
CA SER A 243 27.85 -2.40 -6.39
C SER A 243 26.80 -3.12 -7.23
N LEU A 244 25.55 -3.22 -6.77
CA LEU A 244 24.50 -3.94 -7.49
C LEU A 244 24.11 -3.21 -8.78
N GLY A 245 24.50 -3.79 -9.91
CA GLY A 245 24.12 -3.31 -11.25
C GLY A 245 22.61 -3.40 -11.50
N ASN A 246 22.15 -2.76 -12.58
CA ASN A 246 20.73 -2.72 -12.92
C ASN A 246 20.15 -4.13 -13.14
N GLU A 247 20.87 -5.03 -13.83
CA GLU A 247 20.39 -6.40 -14.06
C GLU A 247 20.13 -7.17 -12.76
N GLY A 248 21.09 -7.16 -11.82
CA GLY A 248 20.91 -7.80 -10.52
C GLY A 248 19.78 -7.17 -9.71
N PHE A 249 19.60 -5.84 -9.79
CA PHE A 249 18.44 -5.18 -9.19
C PHE A 249 17.12 -5.66 -9.80
N PHE A 250 17.04 -5.77 -11.13
CA PHE A 250 15.86 -6.25 -11.84
C PHE A 250 15.57 -7.73 -11.54
N GLU A 251 16.57 -8.59 -11.46
CA GLU A 251 16.42 -9.99 -11.06
C GLU A 251 15.74 -10.11 -9.71
N ILE A 252 16.22 -9.36 -8.71
CA ILE A 252 15.68 -9.38 -7.35
C ILE A 252 14.24 -8.83 -7.31
N ILE A 253 13.97 -7.73 -8.03
CA ILE A 253 12.62 -7.16 -8.10
C ILE A 253 11.66 -8.08 -8.86
N ARG A 254 12.10 -8.74 -9.94
CA ARG A 254 11.34 -9.78 -10.66
C ARG A 254 10.97 -10.91 -9.71
N PHE A 255 11.94 -11.39 -8.95
CA PHE A 255 11.77 -12.48 -7.99
C PHE A 255 10.71 -12.18 -6.92
N ARG A 256 10.75 -10.98 -6.31
CA ARG A 256 9.92 -10.69 -5.13
C ARG A 256 8.68 -9.85 -5.42
N LEU A 257 8.79 -8.87 -6.30
CA LEU A 257 7.85 -7.75 -6.43
C LEU A 257 7.38 -7.53 -7.88
N ALA A 258 7.54 -8.48 -8.80
CA ALA A 258 7.13 -8.32 -10.20
C ALA A 258 5.71 -7.79 -10.36
N HIS A 259 4.76 -8.32 -9.58
CA HIS A 259 3.34 -7.92 -9.60
C HIS A 259 3.08 -6.47 -9.14
N HIS A 260 4.07 -5.77 -8.58
CA HIS A 260 4.01 -4.36 -8.21
C HIS A 260 4.76 -3.43 -9.18
N PHE A 261 5.79 -3.93 -9.87
CA PHE A 261 6.74 -3.10 -10.62
C PHE A 261 6.80 -3.39 -12.12
N ILE A 262 6.45 -4.61 -12.55
CA ILE A 262 6.73 -5.05 -13.92
C ILE A 262 5.40 -5.12 -14.70
N PRO A 263 5.18 -4.23 -15.69
CA PRO A 263 3.94 -4.18 -16.45
C PRO A 263 3.49 -5.54 -17.01
N SER A 264 4.41 -6.29 -17.60
CA SER A 264 4.16 -7.63 -18.17
C SER A 264 3.76 -8.68 -17.13
N ALA A 265 4.03 -8.45 -15.85
CA ALA A 265 3.63 -9.34 -14.74
C ALA A 265 2.25 -9.01 -14.16
N PHE A 266 1.60 -7.92 -14.59
CA PHE A 266 0.26 -7.59 -14.12
C PHE A 266 -0.79 -8.47 -14.80
N GLY A 267 -1.89 -8.77 -14.08
CA GLY A 267 -2.92 -9.65 -14.60
C GLY A 267 -3.61 -9.07 -15.85
N LEU A 268 -3.60 -9.81 -16.96
CA LEU A 268 -4.23 -9.41 -18.23
C LEU A 268 -5.70 -8.99 -18.05
N LYS A 269 -6.44 -9.70 -17.17
CA LYS A 269 -7.82 -9.34 -16.81
C LYS A 269 -7.95 -7.89 -16.34
N ASN A 270 -6.98 -7.38 -15.58
CA ASN A 270 -7.03 -6.01 -15.06
C ASN A 270 -6.83 -4.98 -16.17
N TYR A 271 -5.98 -5.26 -17.15
CA TYR A 271 -5.84 -4.41 -18.34
C TYR A 271 -7.14 -4.35 -19.15
N ILE A 272 -7.73 -5.51 -19.45
CA ILE A 272 -8.97 -5.62 -20.24
C ILE A 272 -10.11 -4.82 -19.59
N ILE A 273 -10.21 -4.83 -18.26
CA ILE A 273 -11.25 -4.12 -17.53
C ILE A 273 -10.93 -2.62 -17.42
N LEU A 274 -9.70 -2.25 -17.06
CA LEU A 274 -9.37 -0.87 -16.70
C LEU A 274 -9.13 0.03 -17.91
N LEU A 275 -8.52 -0.47 -18.99
CA LEU A 275 -8.22 0.37 -20.16
C LEU A 275 -9.47 0.98 -20.81
N PRO A 276 -10.57 0.25 -21.07
CA PRO A 276 -11.79 0.85 -21.60
C PRO A 276 -12.40 1.89 -20.66
N ILE A 277 -12.35 1.63 -19.36
CA ILE A 277 -12.84 2.54 -18.32
C ILE A 277 -12.02 3.84 -18.30
N PHE A 278 -10.69 3.74 -18.41
CA PHE A 278 -9.80 4.91 -18.48
C PHE A 278 -10.03 5.71 -19.77
N LEU A 279 -10.20 5.05 -20.91
CA LEU A 279 -10.48 5.70 -22.20
C LEU A 279 -11.82 6.43 -22.18
N PHE A 280 -12.85 5.82 -21.61
CA PHE A 280 -14.15 6.46 -21.42
C PHE A 280 -14.01 7.74 -20.59
N ALA A 281 -13.34 7.65 -19.44
CA ALA A 281 -13.14 8.78 -18.54
C ALA A 281 -12.28 9.90 -19.16
N TRP A 282 -11.22 9.54 -19.88
CA TRP A 282 -10.39 10.50 -20.62
C TRP A 282 -11.24 11.30 -21.63
N ASN A 283 -12.08 10.62 -22.42
CA ASN A 283 -12.97 11.29 -23.39
C ASN A 283 -14.06 12.12 -22.69
N HIS A 284 -14.58 11.65 -21.55
CA HIS A 284 -15.54 12.38 -20.73
C HIS A 284 -14.92 13.70 -20.22
N PHE A 285 -13.77 13.65 -19.55
CA PHE A 285 -13.14 14.83 -18.97
C PHE A 285 -12.57 15.79 -20.01
N ARG A 286 -12.16 15.30 -21.20
CA ARG A 286 -11.82 16.18 -22.33
C ARG A 286 -12.90 17.22 -22.62
N LYS A 287 -14.17 16.86 -22.44
CA LYS A 287 -15.33 17.73 -22.73
C LYS A 287 -15.80 18.52 -21.50
N GLN A 288 -15.56 18.01 -20.30
CA GLN A 288 -16.19 18.51 -19.06
C GLN A 288 -15.21 19.25 -18.14
N ASN A 289 -13.93 18.87 -18.09
CA ASN A 289 -12.99 19.38 -17.09
C ASN A 289 -11.54 19.32 -17.61
N ASP A 290 -10.99 20.46 -18.05
CA ASP A 290 -9.62 20.55 -18.59
C ASP A 290 -8.56 20.09 -17.58
N THR A 291 -8.76 20.37 -16.28
CA THR A 291 -7.83 19.95 -15.22
C THR A 291 -7.72 18.42 -15.15
N LEU A 292 -8.85 17.71 -15.13
CA LEU A 292 -8.85 16.24 -15.12
C LEU A 292 -8.45 15.65 -16.47
N PHE A 293 -8.73 16.33 -17.58
CA PHE A 293 -8.20 15.93 -18.88
C PHE A 293 -6.67 15.90 -18.86
N TRP A 294 -6.01 16.97 -18.42
CA TRP A 294 -4.54 17.00 -18.32
C TRP A 294 -4.01 16.03 -17.26
N PHE A 295 -4.73 15.82 -16.16
CA PHE A 295 -4.39 14.77 -15.19
C PHE A 295 -4.26 13.40 -15.86
N PHE A 296 -5.26 12.99 -16.66
CA PHE A 296 -5.21 11.72 -17.37
C PHE A 296 -4.05 11.70 -18.38
N ASN A 297 -3.81 12.78 -19.13
CA ASN A 297 -2.72 12.82 -20.10
C ASN A 297 -1.34 12.65 -19.43
N PHE A 298 -1.06 13.34 -18.33
CA PHE A 298 0.22 13.19 -17.61
C PHE A 298 0.35 11.81 -16.96
N ALA A 299 -0.72 11.28 -16.38
CA ALA A 299 -0.70 9.94 -15.81
C ALA A 299 -0.42 8.88 -16.89
N ILE A 300 -1.14 8.91 -18.02
CA ILE A 300 -0.95 7.98 -19.15
C ILE A 300 0.43 8.14 -19.78
N LEU A 301 0.90 9.37 -20.00
CA LEU A 301 2.25 9.62 -20.52
C LEU A 301 3.30 8.99 -19.61
N GLY A 302 3.19 9.19 -18.30
CA GLY A 302 4.11 8.56 -17.36
C GLY A 302 4.00 7.04 -17.32
N LEU A 303 2.81 6.45 -17.57
CA LEU A 303 2.68 4.98 -17.72
C LEU A 303 3.43 4.47 -18.95
N VAL A 304 3.37 5.19 -20.07
CA VAL A 304 4.13 4.87 -21.30
C VAL A 304 5.62 4.98 -21.04
N VAL A 305 6.08 6.11 -20.49
CA VAL A 305 7.51 6.34 -20.17
C VAL A 305 8.02 5.28 -19.18
N TYR A 306 7.24 4.96 -18.15
CA TYR A 306 7.57 3.91 -17.19
C TYR A 306 7.69 2.54 -17.87
N THR A 307 6.72 2.18 -18.71
CA THR A 307 6.71 0.89 -19.40
C THR A 307 7.92 0.75 -20.31
N LEU A 308 8.24 1.77 -21.11
CA LEU A 308 9.45 1.77 -21.95
C LEU A 308 10.72 1.70 -21.10
N GLY A 309 10.78 2.49 -20.02
CA GLY A 309 11.92 2.52 -19.11
C GLY A 309 12.18 1.20 -18.39
N VAL A 310 11.12 0.45 -18.06
CA VAL A 310 11.20 -0.82 -17.33
C VAL A 310 11.36 -2.01 -18.27
N GLU A 311 10.50 -2.14 -19.28
CA GLU A 311 10.44 -3.32 -20.15
C GLU A 311 11.45 -3.29 -21.29
N VAL A 312 11.84 -2.10 -21.76
CA VAL A 312 12.77 -1.95 -22.89
C VAL A 312 14.16 -1.54 -22.41
N LEU A 313 14.24 -0.49 -21.58
CA LEU A 313 15.52 0.08 -21.16
C LEU A 313 16.13 -0.57 -19.91
N HIS A 314 15.38 -1.39 -19.18
CA HIS A 314 15.82 -2.01 -17.90
C HIS A 314 16.45 -1.00 -16.92
N GLY A 315 15.90 0.22 -16.86
CA GLY A 315 16.44 1.30 -16.04
C GLY A 315 15.93 1.24 -14.59
N SER A 316 16.83 1.12 -13.61
CA SER A 316 16.45 1.02 -12.19
C SER A 316 15.74 2.27 -11.67
N VAL A 317 16.07 3.44 -12.23
CA VAL A 317 15.42 4.72 -11.93
C VAL A 317 13.95 4.68 -12.34
N PHE A 318 13.64 4.16 -13.53
CA PHE A 318 12.23 4.01 -13.93
C PHE A 318 11.52 3.04 -13.00
N LEU A 319 12.12 1.88 -12.74
CA LEU A 319 11.55 0.84 -11.86
C LEU A 319 11.18 1.41 -10.48
N SER A 320 12.10 2.17 -9.85
CA SER A 320 11.90 2.74 -8.51
C SER A 320 10.76 3.75 -8.42
N THR A 321 10.39 4.41 -9.53
CA THR A 321 9.27 5.37 -9.53
C THR A 321 7.89 4.71 -9.35
N GLN A 322 7.74 3.40 -9.60
CA GLN A 322 6.47 2.65 -9.56
C GLN A 322 5.27 3.39 -10.16
N TRP A 323 5.40 3.98 -11.35
CA TRP A 323 4.41 4.92 -11.91
C TRP A 323 2.99 4.34 -12.06
N PHE A 324 2.86 3.01 -12.18
CA PHE A 324 1.55 2.33 -12.20
C PHE A 324 0.71 2.56 -10.92
N LYS A 325 1.30 3.04 -9.82
CA LYS A 325 0.55 3.55 -8.65
C LYS A 325 -0.44 4.64 -9.00
N THR A 326 -0.19 5.43 -10.05
CA THR A 326 -1.11 6.49 -10.50
C THR A 326 -2.45 5.95 -11.01
N THR A 327 -2.51 4.68 -11.39
CA THR A 327 -3.74 4.03 -11.90
C THR A 327 -4.86 3.96 -10.86
N ILE A 328 -4.56 4.04 -9.56
CA ILE A 328 -5.58 4.11 -8.52
C ILE A 328 -6.42 5.39 -8.63
N TRP A 329 -5.79 6.50 -9.04
CA TRP A 329 -6.44 7.78 -9.24
C TRP A 329 -7.22 7.78 -10.55
N LEU A 330 -6.65 7.22 -11.62
CA LEU A 330 -7.36 7.00 -12.89
C LEU A 330 -8.63 6.17 -12.66
N LYS A 331 -8.55 5.09 -11.88
CA LYS A 331 -9.69 4.26 -11.50
C LYS A 331 -10.77 5.08 -10.79
N PHE A 332 -10.40 5.84 -9.76
CA PHE A 332 -11.34 6.68 -9.01
C PHE A 332 -12.04 7.72 -9.88
N PHE A 333 -11.28 8.51 -10.66
CA PHE A 333 -11.86 9.52 -11.54
C PHE A 333 -12.68 8.89 -12.68
N SER A 334 -12.34 7.68 -13.11
CA SER A 334 -13.14 6.97 -14.10
C SER A 334 -14.48 6.50 -13.55
N MET A 335 -14.53 6.05 -12.29
CA MET A 335 -15.80 5.74 -11.63
C MET A 335 -16.66 6.99 -11.48
N ILE A 336 -16.08 8.16 -11.22
CA ILE A 336 -16.79 9.43 -11.22
C ILE A 336 -17.39 9.73 -12.61
N ALA A 337 -16.60 9.60 -13.68
CA ALA A 337 -17.08 9.84 -15.05
C ALA A 337 -18.22 8.89 -15.44
N ILE A 338 -18.12 7.61 -15.08
CA ILE A 338 -19.17 6.60 -15.31
C ILE A 338 -20.42 6.97 -14.52
N SER A 339 -20.29 7.27 -13.23
CA SER A 339 -21.42 7.68 -12.38
C SER A 339 -22.12 8.92 -12.93
N THR A 340 -21.39 9.93 -13.42
CA THR A 340 -21.98 11.09 -14.10
C THR A 340 -22.76 10.68 -15.35
N GLY A 341 -22.17 9.86 -16.22
CA GLY A 341 -22.84 9.39 -17.44
C GLY A 341 -24.11 8.58 -17.16
N VAL A 342 -24.09 7.71 -16.15
CA VAL A 342 -25.27 6.94 -15.71
C VAL A 342 -26.32 7.86 -15.09
N ALA A 343 -25.92 8.83 -14.27
CA ALA A 343 -26.83 9.81 -13.67
C ALA A 343 -27.57 10.63 -14.74
N ASP A 344 -26.85 11.09 -15.76
CA ASP A 344 -27.42 11.86 -16.87
C ASP A 344 -28.36 11.00 -17.73
N LEU A 345 -27.97 9.75 -18.01
CA LEU A 345 -28.79 8.80 -18.77
C LEU A 345 -30.11 8.50 -18.04
N LEU A 346 -30.05 8.23 -16.73
CA LEU A 346 -31.22 7.93 -15.90
C LEU A 346 -32.09 9.17 -15.71
N LYS A 347 -31.51 10.36 -15.53
CA LYS A 347 -32.28 11.60 -15.45
C LYS A 347 -33.04 11.86 -16.75
N LYS A 348 -32.44 11.54 -17.91
CA LYS A 348 -33.05 11.73 -19.22
C LYS A 348 -34.21 10.75 -19.50
N HIS A 349 -34.06 9.48 -19.14
CA HIS A 349 -35.04 8.44 -19.53
C HIS A 349 -35.96 7.96 -18.40
N PHE A 350 -35.56 8.13 -17.14
CA PHE A 350 -36.26 7.58 -15.96
C PHE A 350 -36.26 8.54 -14.75
N PRO A 351 -36.86 9.74 -14.88
CA PRO A 351 -36.76 10.79 -13.85
C PRO A 351 -37.35 10.39 -12.48
N THR A 352 -38.32 9.49 -12.44
CA THR A 352 -38.99 9.02 -11.21
C THR A 352 -38.24 7.86 -10.50
N LEU A 353 -37.32 7.18 -11.18
CA LEU A 353 -36.69 5.94 -10.73
C LEU A 353 -35.65 6.14 -9.60
N LYS A 354 -35.21 7.40 -9.37
CA LYS A 354 -34.12 7.72 -8.44
C LYS A 354 -34.37 7.28 -7.00
N LYS A 355 -35.57 7.51 -6.47
CA LYS A 355 -35.90 7.19 -5.06
C LYS A 355 -35.94 5.68 -4.83
N SER A 356 -36.53 4.93 -5.78
CA SER A 356 -36.63 3.47 -5.71
C SER A 356 -35.26 2.81 -5.85
N LEU A 357 -34.38 3.31 -6.73
CA LEU A 357 -33.00 2.82 -6.86
C LEU A 357 -32.18 3.05 -5.59
N PHE A 358 -32.30 4.21 -4.94
CA PHE A 358 -31.62 4.47 -3.68
C PHE A 358 -32.04 3.46 -2.60
N PHE A 359 -33.35 3.25 -2.44
CA PHE A 359 -33.87 2.30 -1.46
C PHE A 359 -33.41 0.86 -1.74
N LEU A 360 -33.51 0.40 -2.99
CA LEU A 360 -33.03 -0.93 -3.39
C LEU A 360 -31.52 -1.08 -3.19
N PHE A 361 -30.74 -0.05 -3.52
CA PHE A 361 -29.30 -0.07 -3.29
C PHE A 361 -28.97 -0.12 -1.80
N ALA A 362 -29.63 0.68 -0.96
CA ALA A 362 -29.44 0.65 0.48
C ALA A 362 -29.79 -0.72 1.08
N LEU A 363 -30.88 -1.34 0.61
CA LEU A 363 -31.29 -2.68 1.02
C LEU A 363 -30.29 -3.76 0.57
N ALA A 364 -29.84 -3.71 -0.69
CA ALA A 364 -28.83 -4.61 -1.21
C ALA A 364 -27.48 -4.44 -0.50
N LEU A 365 -27.09 -3.21 -0.19
CA LEU A 365 -25.88 -2.90 0.55
C LEU A 365 -25.97 -3.39 1.99
N GLY A 366 -27.11 -3.20 2.66
CA GLY A 366 -27.37 -3.76 3.98
C GLY A 366 -27.23 -5.29 3.96
N ALA A 367 -27.94 -5.96 3.05
CA ALA A 367 -27.87 -7.42 2.89
C ALA A 367 -26.46 -7.92 2.59
N LEU A 368 -25.74 -7.25 1.69
CA LEU A 368 -24.35 -7.56 1.35
C LEU A 368 -23.45 -7.41 2.58
N THR A 369 -23.56 -6.30 3.32
CA THR A 369 -22.73 -6.05 4.50
C THR A 369 -22.96 -7.11 5.57
N THR A 370 -24.22 -7.46 5.84
CA THR A 370 -24.58 -8.54 6.77
C THR A 370 -24.02 -9.88 6.30
N TYR A 371 -24.15 -10.22 5.01
CA TYR A 371 -23.61 -11.46 4.45
C TYR A 371 -22.08 -11.53 4.56
N LEU A 372 -21.38 -10.45 4.18
CA LEU A 372 -19.92 -10.38 4.22
C LEU A 372 -19.40 -10.48 5.66
N TYR A 373 -20.03 -9.76 6.60
CA TYR A 373 -19.71 -9.83 8.03
C TYR A 373 -19.84 -11.25 8.58
N TRP A 374 -20.87 -12.00 8.17
CA TRP A 374 -21.08 -13.37 8.65
C TRP A 374 -20.12 -14.39 8.00
N LYS A 375 -19.89 -14.30 6.69
CA LYS A 375 -19.18 -15.35 5.93
C LYS A 375 -17.67 -15.14 5.81
N ILE A 376 -17.18 -13.92 5.76
CA ILE A 376 -15.76 -13.66 5.47
C ILE A 376 -14.85 -14.02 6.65
N PRO A 377 -15.17 -13.68 7.92
CA PRO A 377 -14.33 -14.08 9.06
C PRO A 377 -14.18 -15.60 9.21
N GLN A 378 -15.13 -16.38 8.68
CA GLN A 378 -15.07 -17.85 8.65
C GLN A 378 -14.15 -18.39 7.54
N ARG A 379 -14.00 -17.67 6.43
CA ARG A 379 -13.18 -18.09 5.27
C ARG A 379 -11.75 -17.58 5.34
N HIS A 380 -11.52 -16.44 5.99
CA HIS A 380 -10.22 -15.78 6.07
C HIS A 380 -9.96 -15.26 7.50
N PRO A 381 -9.78 -16.16 8.49
CA PRO A 381 -9.55 -15.76 9.88
C PRO A 381 -8.33 -14.85 10.04
N SER A 382 -7.29 -15.03 9.22
CA SER A 382 -6.04 -14.26 9.21
C SER A 382 -6.14 -12.83 8.67
N SER A 383 -7.35 -12.33 8.39
CA SER A 383 -7.56 -10.95 7.90
C SER A 383 -8.33 -10.09 8.89
N PHE A 384 -8.60 -10.55 10.11
CA PHE A 384 -9.46 -9.87 11.08
C PHE A 384 -8.82 -9.87 12.48
N ASP A 385 -7.79 -9.04 12.64
CA ASP A 385 -7.00 -8.87 13.87
C ASP A 385 -7.60 -7.78 14.77
N MET A 386 -8.90 -7.87 15.03
CA MET A 386 -9.58 -6.87 15.87
C MET A 386 -9.09 -6.99 17.32
N PRO A 387 -8.81 -5.88 18.03
CA PRO A 387 -8.26 -5.91 19.39
C PRO A 387 -9.10 -6.69 20.41
N TRP A 388 -10.41 -6.81 20.21
CA TRP A 388 -11.34 -7.53 21.08
C TRP A 388 -11.56 -8.99 20.70
N ARG A 389 -11.04 -9.46 19.56
CA ARG A 389 -11.28 -10.84 19.10
C ARG A 389 -10.47 -11.86 19.90
N GLY A 390 -9.45 -11.44 20.65
CA GLY A 390 -8.52 -12.33 21.36
C GLY A 390 -7.55 -13.04 20.39
N ASP A 391 -6.37 -13.42 20.89
CA ASP A 391 -5.30 -14.08 20.13
C ASP A 391 -5.63 -15.55 19.80
N TYR A 392 -6.63 -15.80 18.94
CA TYR A 392 -7.04 -17.17 18.54
C TYR A 392 -6.32 -17.69 17.30
N ASN A 393 -5.22 -17.08 16.88
CA ASN A 393 -4.48 -17.54 15.71
C ASN A 393 -3.22 -18.31 16.12
N ASP A 394 -3.02 -19.53 15.60
CA ASP A 394 -1.87 -20.37 15.92
C ASP A 394 -0.54 -19.67 15.60
N GLU A 395 -0.51 -18.83 14.57
CA GLU A 395 0.65 -18.02 14.20
C GLU A 395 1.05 -17.02 15.29
N ILE A 396 0.08 -16.37 15.92
CA ILE A 396 0.30 -15.44 17.02
C ILE A 396 0.72 -16.23 18.26
N ALA A 397 0.03 -17.33 18.54
CA ALA A 397 0.30 -18.17 19.70
C ALA A 397 1.72 -18.75 19.67
N ILE A 398 2.20 -19.23 18.51
CA ILE A 398 3.57 -19.73 18.37
C ILE A 398 4.61 -18.61 18.44
N ALA A 399 4.31 -17.39 17.94
CA ALA A 399 5.19 -16.22 18.08
C ALA A 399 5.36 -15.83 19.56
N GLN A 400 4.26 -15.77 20.30
CA GLN A 400 4.27 -15.49 21.73
C GLN A 400 4.96 -16.60 22.52
N LEU A 401 4.84 -17.86 22.07
CA LEU A 401 5.59 -18.97 22.67
C LEU A 401 7.08 -18.80 22.45
N ALA A 402 7.53 -18.42 21.24
CA ALA A 402 8.92 -18.09 20.96
C ALA A 402 9.43 -16.96 21.88
N LYS A 403 8.64 -15.89 22.07
CA LYS A 403 8.98 -14.81 23.00
C LYS A 403 9.22 -15.29 24.44
N ARG A 404 8.48 -16.30 24.90
CA ARG A 404 8.59 -16.83 26.26
C ARG A 404 9.70 -17.85 26.44
N LEU A 405 9.95 -18.67 25.43
CA LEU A 405 10.82 -19.85 25.54
C LEU A 405 12.24 -19.67 25.01
N THR A 406 12.53 -18.58 24.29
CA THR A 406 13.85 -18.36 23.68
C THR A 406 14.52 -17.11 24.24
N PRO A 407 15.86 -17.02 24.22
CA PRO A 407 16.56 -15.82 24.66
C PRO A 407 16.31 -14.64 23.70
N ARG A 408 16.53 -13.39 24.17
CA ARG A 408 16.21 -12.17 23.39
C ARG A 408 17.03 -12.06 22.10
N ASP A 409 18.26 -12.52 22.13
CA ASP A 409 19.22 -12.51 21.01
C ASP A 409 19.02 -13.70 20.05
N ALA A 410 18.05 -14.58 20.30
CA ALA A 410 17.75 -15.71 19.43
C ALA A 410 17.49 -15.27 17.99
N LEU A 411 18.14 -15.99 17.05
CA LEU A 411 18.08 -15.74 15.63
C LEU A 411 17.29 -16.84 14.94
N PHE A 412 16.19 -16.45 14.30
CA PHE A 412 15.22 -17.37 13.73
C PHE A 412 15.31 -17.47 12.20
N ILE A 413 14.92 -18.63 11.70
CA ILE A 413 14.36 -18.81 10.35
C ILE A 413 12.90 -19.24 10.46
N THR A 414 12.08 -18.81 9.49
CA THR A 414 10.64 -19.06 9.47
C THR A 414 10.17 -19.34 8.03
N PRO A 415 8.98 -19.96 7.83
CA PRO A 415 8.41 -20.12 6.49
C PRO A 415 8.15 -18.76 5.84
N THR A 416 8.19 -18.68 4.50
CA THR A 416 8.12 -17.39 3.77
C THR A 416 6.83 -16.61 3.99
N TYR A 417 5.75 -17.29 4.37
CA TYR A 417 4.45 -16.70 4.68
C TYR A 417 4.28 -16.33 6.15
N TYR A 418 5.19 -16.75 7.04
CA TYR A 418 5.08 -16.55 8.48
C TYR A 418 5.68 -15.21 8.89
N THR A 419 4.82 -14.20 9.03
CA THR A 419 5.21 -12.81 9.30
C THR A 419 4.88 -12.33 10.71
N HIS A 420 4.55 -13.23 11.65
CA HIS A 420 4.08 -12.82 12.99
C HIS A 420 5.21 -12.67 14.01
N LEU A 421 6.39 -13.27 13.74
CA LEU A 421 7.48 -13.35 14.71
C LEU A 421 7.97 -11.99 15.17
N LYS A 422 8.16 -11.05 14.25
CA LYS A 422 8.82 -9.78 14.54
C LYS A 422 8.02 -8.96 15.55
N TYR A 423 6.70 -8.82 15.34
CA TYR A 423 5.86 -8.05 16.25
C TYR A 423 5.55 -8.79 17.56
N TYR A 424 4.99 -10.01 17.46
CA TYR A 424 4.49 -10.75 18.62
C TYR A 424 5.60 -11.49 19.38
N GLY A 425 6.56 -12.03 18.64
CA GLY A 425 7.71 -12.74 19.19
C GLY A 425 8.78 -11.80 19.74
N LYS A 426 8.92 -10.59 19.16
CA LYS A 426 10.04 -9.67 19.43
C LYS A 426 11.38 -10.41 19.38
N ARG A 427 11.62 -11.11 18.25
CA ARG A 427 12.83 -11.89 18.00
C ARG A 427 13.42 -11.54 16.64
N SER A 428 14.73 -11.76 16.54
CA SER A 428 15.49 -11.52 15.32
C SER A 428 15.25 -12.60 14.28
N THR A 429 15.24 -12.21 13.01
CA THR A 429 15.22 -13.12 11.86
C THR A 429 16.53 -13.04 11.09
N TYR A 430 17.06 -14.20 10.67
CA TYR A 430 18.24 -14.27 9.81
C TYR A 430 17.96 -13.64 8.45
N VAL A 431 16.75 -13.87 7.94
CA VAL A 431 16.20 -13.24 6.75
C VAL A 431 14.67 -13.33 6.80
N ASP A 432 14.00 -12.25 6.40
CA ASP A 432 12.56 -12.25 6.15
C ASP A 432 12.31 -12.28 4.64
N TYR A 433 11.44 -13.18 4.17
CA TYR A 433 11.03 -13.15 2.76
C TYR A 433 10.23 -11.88 2.41
N LYS A 434 9.46 -11.34 3.37
CA LYS A 434 8.57 -10.21 3.11
C LYS A 434 9.21 -8.84 3.38
N ALA A 435 10.07 -8.72 4.40
CA ALA A 435 10.77 -7.48 4.72
C ALA A 435 12.08 -7.40 3.95
N MET A 436 12.20 -6.41 3.07
CA MET A 436 13.34 -6.27 2.18
C MET A 436 13.90 -4.87 2.27
N VAL A 437 15.22 -4.76 2.45
CA VAL A 437 15.91 -3.48 2.44
C VAL A 437 16.19 -3.10 0.99
N HIS A 438 15.61 -2.00 0.51
CA HIS A 438 15.69 -1.61 -0.90
C HIS A 438 17.03 -0.97 -1.32
N HIS A 439 17.94 -0.71 -0.37
CA HIS A 439 19.28 -0.19 -0.67
C HIS A 439 20.11 -1.19 -1.48
N LYS A 440 20.68 -0.76 -2.61
CA LYS A 440 21.46 -1.62 -3.51
C LYS A 440 22.60 -2.37 -2.80
N SER A 441 23.27 -1.75 -1.83
CA SER A 441 24.38 -2.37 -1.09
C SER A 441 23.98 -3.51 -0.16
N VAL A 442 22.70 -3.64 0.22
CA VAL A 442 22.19 -4.66 1.15
C VAL A 442 21.30 -5.67 0.44
N LEU A 443 20.60 -5.23 -0.60
CA LEU A 443 19.62 -6.01 -1.33
C LEU A 443 20.18 -7.33 -1.90
N GLN A 444 21.44 -7.32 -2.36
CA GLN A 444 22.10 -8.53 -2.85
C GLN A 444 22.32 -9.56 -1.73
N GLU A 445 22.71 -9.10 -0.54
CA GLU A 445 22.89 -9.97 0.63
C GLU A 445 21.55 -10.52 1.11
N TRP A 446 20.49 -9.71 1.13
CA TRP A 446 19.13 -10.19 1.37
C TRP A 446 18.77 -11.35 0.43
N TYR A 447 19.01 -11.15 -0.87
CA TYR A 447 18.67 -12.16 -1.88
C TYR A 447 19.50 -13.44 -1.74
N ARG A 448 20.80 -13.31 -1.42
CA ARG A 448 21.68 -14.44 -1.12
C ARG A 448 21.16 -15.26 0.06
N ARG A 449 20.77 -14.60 1.15
CA ARG A 449 20.21 -15.25 2.35
C ARG A 449 18.88 -15.95 2.06
N VAL A 450 18.02 -15.33 1.26
CA VAL A 450 16.77 -15.96 0.79
C VAL A 450 17.06 -17.24 -0.01
N LYS A 451 18.00 -17.18 -0.98
CA LYS A 451 18.41 -18.37 -1.74
C LYS A 451 19.01 -19.46 -0.84
N GLU A 452 19.83 -19.06 0.14
CA GLU A 452 20.49 -19.97 1.09
C GLU A 452 19.50 -20.73 1.98
N ILE A 453 18.50 -20.05 2.54
CA ILE A 453 17.55 -20.67 3.49
C ILE A 453 16.47 -21.47 2.78
N TYR A 454 15.96 -20.98 1.65
CA TYR A 454 14.78 -21.56 1.01
C TYR A 454 15.09 -22.41 -0.24
N GLN A 455 16.36 -22.47 -0.67
CA GLN A 455 16.90 -23.37 -1.70
C GLN A 455 16.08 -23.41 -3.00
N PHE A 456 15.75 -22.24 -3.53
CA PHE A 456 15.01 -22.14 -4.80
C PHE A 456 15.88 -22.54 -6.00
N ARG A 457 15.31 -23.26 -6.96
CA ARG A 457 15.94 -23.52 -8.26
C ARG A 457 15.56 -22.41 -9.24
N GLU A 458 16.56 -21.84 -9.92
CA GLU A 458 16.37 -20.77 -10.92
C GLU A 458 15.69 -21.24 -12.20
N ASP A 459 15.56 -22.56 -12.40
CA ASP A 459 14.97 -23.19 -13.60
C ASP A 459 13.43 -23.14 -13.64
N GLN A 460 12.78 -22.81 -12.52
CA GLN A 460 11.34 -22.56 -12.51
C GLN A 460 11.11 -21.17 -13.06
N ASN A 461 10.62 -21.13 -14.31
CA ASN A 461 10.27 -19.98 -15.14
C ASN A 461 9.14 -19.10 -14.53
N SER A 462 9.16 -18.87 -13.22
CA SER A 462 7.94 -18.73 -12.48
C SER A 462 7.95 -17.46 -11.64
N THR A 463 7.24 -16.48 -12.19
CA THR A 463 6.37 -15.56 -11.44
C THR A 463 5.37 -16.28 -10.48
N GLN A 464 5.49 -17.61 -10.27
CA GLN A 464 4.84 -18.34 -9.20
C GLN A 464 5.44 -17.94 -7.85
N ARG A 465 4.82 -16.90 -7.30
CA ARG A 465 4.46 -16.71 -5.88
C ARG A 465 5.03 -17.76 -4.92
N LEU A 466 6.27 -17.54 -4.48
CA LEU A 466 6.86 -18.22 -3.31
C LEU A 466 6.12 -17.90 -2.00
N SER A 467 5.14 -17.00 -2.03
CA SER A 467 4.20 -16.76 -0.94
C SER A 467 3.44 -18.04 -0.63
N GLY A 468 3.83 -18.73 0.43
CA GLY A 468 3.26 -20.03 0.80
C GLY A 468 4.23 -21.21 0.66
N THR A 469 5.50 -20.97 0.33
CA THR A 469 6.49 -22.05 0.33
C THR A 469 6.81 -22.44 1.77
N PRO A 470 6.62 -23.72 2.16
CA PRO A 470 7.06 -24.19 3.46
C PRO A 470 8.58 -24.08 3.58
N LEU A 471 9.08 -24.01 4.80
CA LEU A 471 10.52 -24.04 5.02
C LEU A 471 11.03 -25.44 4.66
N ARG A 472 11.69 -25.57 3.50
CA ARG A 472 12.37 -26.82 3.11
C ARG A 472 13.69 -26.88 3.85
N LEU A 473 13.62 -27.30 5.11
CA LEU A 473 14.80 -27.53 5.90
C LEU A 473 15.59 -28.69 5.28
N PRO A 474 16.92 -28.58 5.21
CA PRO A 474 17.74 -29.74 4.98
C PRO A 474 17.54 -30.67 6.18
N ALA A 475 16.81 -31.76 5.99
CA ALA A 475 16.62 -32.82 6.99
C ALA A 475 17.91 -33.63 7.24
N SER A 476 19.07 -33.08 6.89
CA SER A 476 20.37 -33.71 7.00
C SER A 476 21.23 -33.03 8.07
N PRO A 477 22.13 -33.77 8.73
CA PRO A 477 23.11 -33.22 9.67
C PRO A 477 23.88 -32.03 9.09
N GLU A 478 24.30 -32.11 7.83
CA GLU A 478 25.07 -31.06 7.15
C GLU A 478 24.27 -29.77 7.03
N GLY A 479 22.96 -29.91 6.82
CA GLY A 479 22.02 -28.81 6.77
C GLY A 479 21.93 -28.05 8.08
N ILE A 480 21.82 -28.78 9.19
CA ILE A 480 21.74 -28.21 10.53
C ILE A 480 23.06 -27.55 10.93
N GLU A 481 24.20 -28.20 10.64
CA GLU A 481 25.53 -27.59 10.86
C GLU A 481 25.71 -26.31 10.04
N ARG A 482 25.20 -26.28 8.81
CA ARG A 482 25.20 -25.06 8.01
C ARG A 482 24.37 -23.95 8.69
N LEU A 483 23.16 -24.24 9.18
CA LEU A 483 22.36 -23.23 9.89
C LEU A 483 23.09 -22.69 11.13
N LYS A 484 23.78 -23.55 11.87
CA LYS A 484 24.62 -23.14 13.02
C LYS A 484 25.76 -22.23 12.61
N SER A 485 26.46 -22.53 11.51
CA SER A 485 27.54 -21.69 10.99
C SER A 485 27.08 -20.27 10.61
N LEU A 486 25.78 -20.10 10.34
CA LEU A 486 25.14 -18.81 10.06
C LEU A 486 24.67 -18.08 11.34
N GLY A 487 24.88 -18.67 12.53
CA GLY A 487 24.44 -18.16 13.82
C GLY A 487 22.95 -18.35 14.10
N ILE A 488 22.25 -19.18 13.31
CA ILE A 488 20.82 -19.44 13.50
C ILE A 488 20.68 -20.39 14.69
N THR A 489 19.88 -19.98 15.67
CA THR A 489 19.70 -20.74 16.93
C THR A 489 18.33 -21.38 17.03
N HIS A 490 17.33 -20.84 16.34
CA HIS A 490 15.95 -21.30 16.44
C HIS A 490 15.27 -21.33 15.08
N MET A 491 14.18 -22.09 15.00
CA MET A 491 13.33 -22.07 13.82
C MET A 491 11.87 -22.30 14.16
N ILE A 492 11.00 -21.74 13.33
CA ILE A 492 9.59 -22.11 13.28
C ILE A 492 9.35 -22.81 11.94
N THR A 493 8.61 -23.91 11.96
CA THR A 493 8.30 -24.72 10.77
C THR A 493 6.86 -25.22 10.83
N ASP A 494 6.29 -25.59 9.69
CA ASP A 494 4.97 -26.22 9.56
C ASP A 494 5.05 -27.76 9.40
N ALA A 495 6.27 -28.30 9.42
CA ALA A 495 6.54 -29.74 9.39
C ALA A 495 7.39 -30.16 10.61
N PRO A 496 7.06 -31.27 11.27
CA PRO A 496 7.87 -31.78 12.37
C PRO A 496 9.26 -32.19 11.89
N LEU A 497 10.26 -31.92 12.71
CA LEU A 497 11.64 -32.40 12.53
C LEU A 497 11.94 -33.56 13.46
N THR A 498 12.70 -34.53 12.95
CA THR A 498 13.24 -35.66 13.71
C THR A 498 14.76 -35.58 13.77
N GLY A 499 15.32 -35.65 14.98
CA GLY A 499 16.70 -36.08 15.20
C GLY A 499 17.83 -35.03 15.19
N TYR A 500 17.55 -33.72 15.07
CA TYR A 500 18.62 -32.69 15.05
C TYR A 500 18.21 -31.33 15.64
N ALA A 501 17.04 -31.25 16.26
CA ALA A 501 16.53 -30.04 16.88
C ALA A 501 15.63 -30.41 18.06
N LYS A 502 15.70 -29.62 19.12
CA LYS A 502 14.89 -29.82 20.32
C LYS A 502 13.56 -29.09 20.15
N LEU A 503 12.45 -29.83 20.21
CA LEU A 503 11.12 -29.24 20.17
C LEU A 503 10.88 -28.46 21.47
N LEU A 504 10.68 -27.15 21.37
CA LEU A 504 10.33 -26.29 22.50
C LEU A 504 8.81 -26.16 22.68
N GLY A 505 8.06 -26.27 21.58
CA GLY A 505 6.59 -26.30 21.66
C GLY A 505 5.89 -26.27 20.31
N GLN A 506 4.57 -26.44 20.36
CA GLN A 506 3.71 -26.54 19.18
C GLN A 506 2.39 -25.77 19.39
N ARG A 507 1.88 -25.16 18.32
CA ARG A 507 0.54 -24.57 18.23
C ARG A 507 -0.05 -24.84 16.84
N GLY A 508 -1.17 -25.54 16.79
CA GLY A 508 -1.75 -26.04 15.55
C GLY A 508 -0.72 -26.77 14.69
N LYS A 509 -0.52 -26.27 13.46
CA LYS A 509 0.46 -26.80 12.51
C LYS A 509 1.89 -26.29 12.71
N TYR A 510 2.14 -25.34 13.62
CA TYR A 510 3.45 -24.73 13.79
C TYR A 510 4.25 -25.36 14.93
N TYR A 511 5.52 -25.62 14.65
CA TYR A 511 6.48 -26.19 15.58
C TYR A 511 7.61 -25.20 15.82
N LEU A 512 7.98 -25.00 17.09
CA LEU A 512 9.09 -24.17 17.53
C LEU A 512 10.25 -25.08 17.96
N TYR A 513 11.40 -24.91 17.33
CA TYR A 513 12.60 -25.70 17.60
C TYR A 513 13.78 -24.83 18.03
N GLU A 514 14.59 -25.39 18.92
CA GLU A 514 15.96 -24.98 19.23
C GLU A 514 16.93 -25.86 18.44
N ILE A 515 17.90 -25.23 17.78
CA ILE A 515 18.94 -25.93 17.00
C ILE A 515 20.04 -26.37 17.97
N ASP A 516 20.09 -27.66 18.30
CA ASP A 516 20.97 -28.22 19.34
C ASP A 516 22.29 -28.79 18.73
N PRO A 517 23.48 -28.45 19.28
CA PRO A 517 24.76 -29.09 18.94
C PRO A 517 24.94 -30.55 19.40
N GLY A 518 24.13 -31.07 20.33
CA GLY A 518 24.42 -32.31 21.05
C GLY A 518 23.48 -33.50 20.83
N LEU A 519 22.34 -33.31 20.15
CA LEU A 519 21.38 -34.40 19.90
C LEU A 519 21.91 -35.35 18.81
N LYS A 520 22.72 -36.33 19.21
CA LYS A 520 22.90 -37.57 18.46
C LYS A 520 21.69 -38.46 18.76
N ASN A 521 21.03 -38.98 17.71
CA ASN A 521 19.97 -39.99 17.83
C ASN A 521 20.43 -41.20 18.64
#